data_AF-A0A858RQ51-F1
#
_entry.id   AF-A0A858RQ51-F1
#
_cell.length_a   1.000
_cell.length_b   1.000
_cell.length_c   1.000
_cell.angle_alpha   90.00
_cell.angle_beta   90.00
_cell.angle_gamma   90.00
#
_symmetry.space_group_name_H-M   'P 1'
#
loop_
_entity.id
_entity.type
_entity.pdbx_description
1 polymer ?
#
loop_
_entity_poly.entity_id
_entity_poly.type
_entity_poly.pdbx_seq_one_letter_code
_entity_poly.pdbx_strand_id
1 'polypeptide(L)'
;MRLNPNSGRKQRQRRSGFLLLEVLLALGVFGIAATGFAVALHRTADLASLSQREVKITRLLESALAEAMSYPVLEEGTTSVSIPEMSEYEMRVDTTIELLPEIENEDGQLLQEMYRVEVKALWFENAVMQEQSAETWRYSRLYQP
;
A
#
# COMPACT_ATOMS: atom_id res chain seq x y z
N MET A 1 85.71 17.44 -13.82
CA MET A 1 85.01 17.31 -12.53
C MET A 1 84.42 18.67 -12.15
N ARG A 2 83.10 18.82 -12.24
CA ARG A 2 82.23 19.68 -11.40
C ARG A 2 80.79 19.51 -11.91
N LEU A 3 80.02 18.73 -11.16
CA LEU A 3 78.55 18.68 -11.18
C LEU A 3 78.03 19.87 -10.38
N ASN A 4 76.98 20.56 -10.85
CA ASN A 4 75.75 20.78 -10.09
C ASN A 4 74.69 21.55 -10.91
N PRO A 5 73.39 21.48 -10.52
CA PRO A 5 72.27 21.50 -11.45
C PRO A 5 71.45 22.78 -11.25
N ASN A 6 70.49 23.02 -12.11
CA ASN A 6 69.20 23.43 -11.56
C ASN A 6 68.08 23.06 -12.51
N SER A 7 67.24 22.16 -12.02
CA SER A 7 65.98 21.76 -12.60
C SER A 7 65.04 22.96 -12.59
N GLY A 8 64.83 23.55 -13.77
CA GLY A 8 63.73 24.47 -14.00
C GLY A 8 62.41 23.73 -13.76
N ARG A 9 61.92 23.76 -12.52
CA ARG A 9 60.56 23.37 -12.17
C ARG A 9 59.62 24.21 -13.02
N LYS A 10 58.95 23.59 -14.00
CA LYS A 10 57.78 24.16 -14.66
C LYS A 10 56.73 24.43 -13.60
N GLN A 11 56.71 25.65 -13.08
CA GLN A 11 55.61 26.15 -12.27
C GLN A 11 54.40 26.25 -13.20
N ARG A 12 53.52 25.24 -13.14
CA ARG A 12 52.17 25.34 -13.68
C ARG A 12 51.50 26.50 -12.95
N GLN A 13 51.41 27.65 -13.61
CA GLN A 13 50.55 28.76 -13.17
C GLN A 13 49.12 28.21 -13.04
N ARG A 14 48.70 27.99 -11.81
CA ARG A 14 47.31 27.71 -11.48
C ARG A 14 46.52 28.98 -11.75
N ARG A 15 45.64 28.92 -12.76
CA ARG A 15 44.68 29.99 -13.07
C ARG A 15 43.67 30.07 -11.92
N SER A 16 43.90 30.98 -10.97
CA SER A 16 43.06 31.18 -9.78
C SER A 16 41.91 32.18 -9.98
N GLY A 17 41.53 32.47 -11.23
CA GLY A 17 40.54 33.52 -11.56
C GLY A 17 39.08 33.10 -11.51
N PHE A 18 38.76 31.80 -11.34
CA PHE A 18 37.40 31.27 -11.48
C PHE A 18 36.86 30.55 -10.24
N LEU A 19 37.58 30.56 -9.11
CA LEU A 19 37.20 29.80 -7.91
C LEU A 19 35.82 30.18 -7.38
N LEU A 20 35.47 31.47 -7.38
CA LEU A 20 34.16 31.93 -6.95
C LEU A 20 33.05 31.41 -7.88
N LEU A 21 33.28 31.46 -9.20
CA LEU A 21 32.33 30.96 -10.19
C LEU A 21 32.14 29.44 -10.07
N GLU A 22 33.21 28.70 -9.81
CA GLU A 22 33.18 27.25 -9.61
C GLU A 22 32.38 26.87 -8.37
N VAL A 23 32.57 27.59 -7.25
CA VAL A 23 31.78 27.38 -6.03
C VAL A 23 30.30 27.75 -6.26
N LEU A 24 30.02 28.84 -6.97
CA LEU A 24 28.65 29.23 -7.29
C LEU A 24 27.96 28.21 -8.21
N LEU A 25 28.67 27.66 -9.20
CA LEU A 25 28.16 26.62 -10.07
C LEU A 25 27.93 25.33 -9.29
N ALA A 26 28.88 24.92 -8.44
CA ALA A 26 28.74 23.76 -7.58
C ALA A 26 27.54 23.89 -6.64
N LEU A 27 27.36 25.06 -6.01
CA LEU A 27 26.19 25.34 -5.16
C LEU A 27 24.89 25.34 -5.96
N GLY A 28 24.88 25.87 -7.17
CA GLY A 28 23.71 25.86 -8.05
C GLY A 28 23.30 24.44 -8.44
N VAL A 29 24.25 23.64 -8.94
CA VAL A 29 24.01 22.24 -9.31
C VAL A 29 23.61 21.41 -8.09
N PHE A 30 24.28 21.61 -6.95
CA PHE A 30 23.94 20.94 -5.70
C PHE A 30 22.53 21.32 -5.22
N GLY A 31 22.13 22.59 -5.30
CA GLY A 31 20.79 23.05 -4.94
C GLY A 31 19.71 22.42 -5.82
N ILE A 32 19.95 22.33 -7.13
CA ILE A 32 19.04 21.65 -8.06
C ILE A 32 18.93 20.15 -7.70
N ALA A 33 20.06 19.50 -7.46
CA ALA A 33 20.08 18.08 -7.08
C ALA A 33 19.36 17.83 -5.74
N ALA A 34 19.62 18.65 -4.72
CA ALA A 34 19.02 18.51 -3.40
C ALA A 34 17.50 18.73 -3.43
N THR A 35 17.02 19.73 -4.16
CA THR A 35 15.57 19.99 -4.32
C THR A 35 14.89 18.88 -5.13
N GLY A 36 15.51 18.43 -6.22
CA GLY A 36 15.02 17.29 -7.01
C GLY A 36 14.92 16.01 -6.16
N PHE A 37 15.92 15.73 -5.34
CA PHE A 37 15.89 14.60 -4.42
C PHE A 37 14.80 14.75 -3.36
N ALA A 38 14.64 15.92 -2.76
CA ALA A 38 13.60 16.17 -1.76
C ALA A 38 12.19 15.91 -2.32
N VAL A 39 11.91 16.37 -3.54
CA VAL A 39 10.63 16.12 -4.22
C VAL A 39 10.43 14.64 -4.52
N ALA A 40 11.46 13.95 -5.02
CA ALA A 40 11.37 12.52 -5.30
C ALA A 40 11.14 11.70 -4.02
N LEU A 41 11.82 12.05 -2.93
CA LEU A 41 11.67 11.40 -1.63
C LEU A 41 10.26 11.60 -1.07
N HIS A 42 9.74 12.82 -1.12
CA HIS A 42 8.37 13.11 -0.67
C HIS A 42 7.34 12.27 -1.43
N ARG A 43 7.42 12.24 -2.77
CA ARG A 43 6.53 11.40 -3.60
C ARG A 43 6.65 9.92 -3.28
N THR A 44 7.86 9.44 -3.04
CA THR A 44 8.09 8.04 -2.67
C THR A 44 7.48 7.72 -1.31
N ALA A 45 7.59 8.63 -0.34
CA ALA A 45 6.98 8.47 0.97
C ALA A 45 5.45 8.43 0.88
N ASP A 46 4.83 9.29 0.08
CA ASP A 46 3.39 9.31 -0.13
C ASP A 46 2.90 7.98 -0.76
N LEU A 47 3.60 7.50 -1.79
CA LEU A 47 3.30 6.21 -2.42
C LEU A 47 3.48 5.03 -1.45
N ALA A 48 4.53 5.06 -0.62
CA ALA A 48 4.76 4.03 0.37
C ALA A 48 3.65 4.02 1.44
N SER A 49 3.16 5.19 1.87
CA SER A 49 2.05 5.30 2.81
C SER A 49 0.75 4.74 2.23
N LEU A 50 0.43 5.09 0.97
CA LEU A 50 -0.72 4.54 0.26
C LEU A 50 -0.65 3.01 0.15
N SER A 51 0.49 2.48 -0.27
CA SER A 51 0.70 1.03 -0.40
C SER A 51 0.59 0.29 0.94
N GLN A 52 1.13 0.85 2.02
CA GLN A 52 0.97 0.26 3.36
C GLN A 52 -0.49 0.21 3.80
N ARG A 53 -1.27 1.25 3.48
CA ARG A 53 -2.69 1.30 3.80
C ARG A 53 -3.47 0.22 3.04
N GLU A 54 -3.20 0.05 1.75
CA GLU A 54 -3.84 -0.97 0.91
C GLU A 54 -3.57 -2.39 1.43
N VAL A 55 -2.33 -2.68 1.82
CA VAL A 55 -1.97 -3.97 2.45
C VAL A 55 -2.71 -4.16 3.78
N LYS A 56 -2.86 -3.10 4.59
CA LYS A 56 -3.58 -3.17 5.86
C LYS A 56 -5.08 -3.44 5.65
N ILE A 57 -5.72 -2.77 4.70
CA ILE A 57 -7.13 -2.99 4.34
C ILE A 57 -7.33 -4.41 3.82
N THR A 58 -6.44 -4.89 2.95
CA THR A 58 -6.51 -6.26 2.41
C THR A 58 -6.44 -7.30 3.54
N ARG A 59 -5.49 -7.16 4.47
CA ARG A 59 -5.39 -8.06 5.64
C ARG A 59 -6.61 -7.99 6.56
N LEU A 60 -7.19 -6.80 6.71
CA LEU A 60 -8.41 -6.62 7.48
C LEU A 60 -9.58 -7.37 6.85
N LEU A 61 -9.75 -7.25 5.52
CA LEU A 61 -10.76 -7.98 4.77
C LEU A 61 -10.55 -9.50 4.85
N GLU A 62 -9.31 -9.97 4.67
CA GLU A 62 -8.97 -11.39 4.82
C GLU A 62 -9.28 -11.92 6.22
N SER A 63 -8.95 -11.14 7.26
CA SER A 63 -9.24 -11.50 8.66
C SER A 63 -10.74 -11.55 8.93
N ALA A 64 -11.50 -10.57 8.48
CA ALA A 64 -12.95 -10.52 8.66
C ALA A 64 -13.66 -11.63 7.87
N LEU A 65 -13.18 -11.95 6.67
CA LEU A 65 -13.68 -13.08 5.88
C LEU A 65 -13.37 -14.41 6.58
N ALA A 66 -12.15 -14.59 7.08
CA ALA A 66 -11.76 -15.79 7.81
C ALA A 66 -12.56 -15.96 9.11
N GLU A 67 -12.82 -14.88 9.84
CA GLU A 67 -13.68 -14.86 11.02
C GLU A 67 -15.10 -15.29 10.67
N ALA A 68 -15.72 -14.67 9.65
CA ALA A 68 -17.06 -15.04 9.19
C ALA A 68 -17.16 -16.52 8.78
N MET A 69 -16.10 -17.05 8.15
CA MET A 69 -16.03 -18.45 7.73
C MET A 69 -15.79 -19.43 8.88
N SER A 70 -15.31 -18.95 10.04
CA SER A 70 -15.06 -19.78 11.22
C SER A 70 -16.32 -20.15 12.01
N TYR A 71 -17.41 -19.41 11.82
CA TYR A 71 -18.66 -19.69 12.54
C TYR A 71 -19.27 -21.03 12.10
N PRO A 72 -19.69 -21.89 13.03
CA PRO A 72 -20.24 -23.21 12.69
C PRO A 72 -21.54 -23.09 11.90
N VAL A 73 -22.38 -22.10 12.25
CA VAL A 73 -23.64 -21.79 11.58
C VAL A 73 -23.54 -20.38 11.03
N LEU A 74 -23.96 -20.19 9.78
CA LEU A 74 -24.09 -18.87 9.17
C LEU A 74 -25.51 -18.37 9.36
N GLU A 75 -25.63 -17.17 9.92
CA GLU A 75 -26.90 -16.46 10.01
C GLU A 75 -26.94 -15.40 8.90
N GLU A 76 -28.04 -15.36 8.15
CA GLU A 76 -28.24 -14.34 7.13
C GLU A 76 -28.34 -12.95 7.75
N GLY A 77 -27.74 -11.97 7.08
CA GLY A 77 -27.79 -10.58 7.51
C GLY A 77 -26.49 -9.82 7.29
N THR A 78 -26.49 -8.57 7.72
CA THR A 78 -25.34 -7.67 7.64
C THR A 78 -24.93 -7.22 9.03
N THR A 79 -23.64 -7.35 9.33
CA THR A 79 -23.01 -6.84 10.56
C THR A 79 -21.99 -5.78 10.20
N SER A 80 -21.98 -4.67 10.94
CA SER A 80 -21.03 -3.57 10.75
C SER A 80 -20.14 -3.38 11.97
N VAL A 81 -18.83 -3.30 11.76
CA VAL A 81 -17.82 -3.09 12.81
C VAL A 81 -16.94 -1.89 12.46
N SER A 82 -16.88 -0.91 13.36
CA SER A 82 -15.92 0.22 13.25
C SER A 82 -14.51 -0.22 13.60
N ILE A 83 -13.50 0.31 12.92
CA ILE A 83 -12.08 -0.05 13.13
C ILE A 83 -11.37 1.09 13.89
N PRO A 84 -11.13 0.96 15.21
CA PRO A 84 -10.57 2.04 16.02
C PRO A 84 -9.21 2.53 15.53
N GLU A 85 -8.37 1.61 15.02
CA GLU A 85 -7.02 1.89 14.52
C GLU A 85 -7.01 2.71 13.23
N MET A 86 -8.17 2.95 12.61
CA MET A 86 -8.35 3.73 11.39
C MET A 86 -9.51 4.72 11.53
N SER A 87 -9.79 5.15 12.76
CA SER A 87 -10.81 6.14 13.09
C SER A 87 -10.62 7.48 12.38
N GLU A 88 -9.40 7.85 12.02
CA GLU A 88 -9.09 9.06 11.22
C GLU A 88 -9.74 9.05 9.82
N TYR A 89 -10.06 7.88 9.28
CA TYR A 89 -10.77 7.71 8.00
C TYR A 89 -12.22 7.27 8.19
N GLU A 90 -12.74 7.30 9.42
CA GLU A 90 -14.08 6.78 9.76
C GLU A 90 -14.33 5.36 9.21
N MET A 91 -13.31 4.51 9.28
CA MET A 91 -13.34 3.19 8.66
C MET A 91 -14.33 2.25 9.38
N ARG A 92 -15.14 1.56 8.58
CA ARG A 92 -16.02 0.46 8.99
C ARG A 92 -15.90 -0.73 8.06
N VAL A 93 -16.14 -1.92 8.59
CA VAL A 93 -16.22 -3.17 7.85
C VAL A 93 -17.65 -3.70 7.95
N ASP A 94 -18.29 -3.90 6.81
CA ASP A 94 -19.61 -4.51 6.71
C ASP A 94 -19.45 -5.96 6.21
N THR A 95 -19.92 -6.93 6.97
CA THR A 95 -19.97 -8.35 6.60
C THR A 95 -21.41 -8.72 6.28
N THR A 96 -21.67 -9.18 5.07
CA THR A 96 -23.00 -9.58 4.59
C THR A 96 -23.01 -11.07 4.24
N ILE A 97 -23.98 -11.79 4.77
CA ILE A 97 -24.19 -13.22 4.54
C ILE A 97 -25.55 -13.40 3.87
N GLU A 98 -25.56 -13.99 2.69
CA GLU A 98 -26.75 -14.21 1.86
C GLU A 98 -26.87 -15.68 1.47
N LEU A 99 -28.05 -16.27 1.61
CA LEU A 99 -28.34 -17.59 1.07
C LEU A 99 -28.51 -17.52 -0.46
N LEU A 100 -27.80 -18.37 -1.18
CA LEU A 100 -27.90 -18.50 -2.63
C LEU A 100 -28.98 -19.55 -2.97
N PRO A 101 -30.13 -19.15 -3.54
CA PRO A 101 -31.11 -20.10 -4.02
C PRO A 101 -30.62 -20.77 -5.31
N GLU A 102 -30.98 -22.04 -5.48
CA GLU A 102 -30.98 -22.71 -6.80
C GLU A 102 -29.59 -22.92 -7.45
N ILE A 103 -28.54 -23.12 -6.67
CA ILE A 103 -27.25 -23.60 -7.21
C ILE A 103 -27.30 -25.11 -7.42
N GLU A 104 -26.86 -25.58 -8.59
CA GLU A 104 -26.70 -27.01 -8.89
C GLU A 104 -25.21 -27.39 -8.96
N ASN A 105 -24.88 -28.63 -8.58
CA ASN A 105 -23.56 -29.20 -8.85
C ASN A 105 -23.48 -29.76 -10.29
N GLU A 106 -22.31 -30.25 -10.71
CA GLU A 106 -22.11 -30.82 -12.06
C GLU A 106 -23.03 -32.01 -12.37
N ASP A 107 -23.58 -32.66 -11.34
CA ASP A 107 -24.52 -33.79 -11.44
C ASP A 107 -26.00 -33.34 -11.48
N GLY A 108 -26.28 -32.03 -11.51
CA GLY A 108 -27.64 -31.47 -11.52
C GLY A 108 -28.37 -31.58 -10.18
N GLN A 109 -27.65 -31.77 -9.07
CA GLN A 109 -28.23 -31.77 -7.72
C GLN A 109 -28.21 -30.36 -7.15
N LEU A 110 -29.37 -29.92 -6.65
CA LEU A 110 -29.51 -28.65 -5.94
C LEU A 110 -28.69 -28.65 -4.64
N LEU A 111 -27.74 -27.72 -4.55
CA LEU A 111 -26.97 -27.37 -3.35
C LEU A 111 -27.79 -26.42 -2.48
N GLN A 112 -28.58 -26.99 -1.59
CA GLN A 112 -29.28 -26.26 -0.53
C GLN A 112 -28.26 -25.80 0.52
N GLU A 113 -28.42 -24.60 1.10
CA GLU A 113 -27.51 -24.05 2.13
C GLU A 113 -26.13 -23.62 1.58
N MET A 114 -26.10 -23.07 0.37
CA MET A 114 -24.95 -22.32 -0.13
C MET A 114 -25.09 -20.86 0.28
N TYR A 115 -24.05 -20.31 0.91
CA TYR A 115 -24.04 -18.92 1.36
C TYR A 115 -22.97 -18.13 0.60
N ARG A 116 -23.31 -16.92 0.17
CA ARG A 116 -22.36 -15.89 -0.22
C ARG A 116 -22.00 -15.09 1.02
N VAL A 117 -20.71 -15.00 1.30
CA VAL A 117 -20.16 -14.17 2.36
C VAL A 117 -19.36 -13.05 1.70
N GLU A 118 -19.80 -11.81 1.86
CA GLU A 118 -19.16 -10.61 1.35
C GLU A 118 -18.71 -9.74 2.52
N VAL A 119 -17.47 -9.25 2.46
CA VAL A 119 -16.92 -8.31 3.43
C VAL A 119 -16.52 -7.04 2.68
N LYS A 120 -16.97 -5.87 3.17
CA LYS A 120 -16.72 -4.55 2.57
C LYS A 120 -16.08 -3.62 3.57
N ALA A 121 -14.89 -3.11 3.26
CA ALA A 121 -14.26 -2.03 3.98
C ALA A 121 -14.70 -0.69 3.35
N LEU A 122 -15.18 0.22 4.19
CA LEU A 122 -15.71 1.52 3.81
C LEU A 122 -14.98 2.59 4.62
N TRP A 123 -14.30 3.53 3.96
CA TRP A 123 -13.61 4.64 4.61
C TRP A 123 -13.68 5.94 3.83
N PHE A 124 -13.69 7.07 4.53
CA PHE A 124 -13.67 8.40 3.92
C PHE A 124 -12.24 8.84 3.63
N GLU A 125 -11.98 9.23 2.39
CA GLU A 125 -10.70 9.79 1.97
C GLU A 125 -10.94 10.98 1.03
N ASN A 126 -10.34 12.13 1.35
CA ASN A 126 -10.51 13.38 0.59
C ASN A 126 -11.99 13.77 0.37
N ALA A 127 -12.83 13.57 1.38
CA ALA A 127 -14.29 13.76 1.34
C ALA A 127 -15.04 12.87 0.32
N VAL A 128 -14.39 11.80 -0.16
CA VAL A 128 -14.98 10.78 -1.01
C VAL A 128 -15.05 9.46 -0.25
N MET A 129 -16.21 8.82 -0.32
CA MET A 129 -16.40 7.48 0.22
C MET A 129 -15.63 6.48 -0.66
N GLN A 130 -14.69 5.74 -0.08
CA GLN A 130 -13.99 4.65 -0.73
C GLN A 130 -14.54 3.31 -0.25
N GLU A 131 -14.49 2.30 -1.12
CA GLU A 131 -14.93 0.95 -0.85
C GLU A 131 -13.90 -0.06 -1.39
N GLN A 132 -13.64 -1.11 -0.62
CA GLN A 132 -12.95 -2.31 -1.08
C GLN A 132 -13.67 -3.53 -0.52
N SER A 133 -13.89 -4.55 -1.36
CA SER A 133 -14.62 -5.75 -0.97
C SER A 133 -13.85 -7.03 -1.26
N ALA A 134 -14.21 -8.09 -0.53
CA ALA A 134 -13.81 -9.46 -0.79
C ALA A 134 -15.04 -10.36 -0.61
N GLU A 135 -15.15 -11.40 -1.44
CA GLU A 135 -16.26 -12.35 -1.35
C GLU A 135 -15.78 -13.80 -1.42
N THR A 136 -16.57 -14.69 -0.82
CA THR A 136 -16.40 -16.14 -0.92
C THR A 136 -17.76 -16.84 -0.84
N TRP A 137 -17.80 -18.10 -1.28
CA TRP A 137 -18.98 -18.95 -1.17
C TRP A 137 -18.71 -20.11 -0.22
N ARG A 138 -19.67 -20.40 0.67
CA ARG A 138 -19.58 -21.48 1.64
C ARG A 138 -20.80 -22.39 1.55
N TYR A 139 -20.53 -23.68 1.40
CA TYR A 139 -21.55 -24.71 1.55
C TYR A 139 -21.60 -25.22 3.00
N SER A 140 -22.74 -25.07 3.68
CA SER A 140 -22.85 -25.38 5.11
C SER A 140 -22.65 -26.86 5.46
N ARG A 141 -22.99 -27.79 4.55
CA ARG A 141 -22.92 -29.24 4.82
C ARG A 141 -21.51 -29.84 4.68
N LEU A 142 -20.49 -29.06 4.34
CA LEU A 142 -19.08 -29.53 4.27
C LEU A 142 -18.46 -29.82 5.65
N TYR A 143 -19.01 -29.25 6.73
CA TYR A 143 -18.45 -29.34 8.09
C TYR A 143 -19.44 -29.87 9.15
N GLN A 144 -20.60 -30.37 8.73
CA GLN A 144 -21.52 -31.06 9.63
C GLN A 144 -21.02 -32.51 9.85
N PRO A 145 -20.81 -32.96 11.09
CA PRO A 145 -20.33 -34.31 11.41
C PRO A 145 -21.34 -35.42 11.09
#